data_AF-A0A554RSV2-F1
#
_entry.id   AF-A0A554RSV2-F1
#
_cell.length_a   1.000
_cell.length_b   1.000
_cell.length_c   1.000
_cell.angle_alpha   90.00
_cell.angle_beta   90.00
_cell.angle_gamma   90.00
#
_symmetry.space_group_name_H-M   'P 1'
#
loop_
_entity.id
_entity.type
_entity.pdbx_description
1 polymer ?
#
loop_
_entity_poly.entity_id
_entity_poly.type
_entity_poly.pdbx_seq_one_letter_code
_entity_poly.pdbx_strand_id
1 'polypeptide(L)'
;MARLLDCFSPFIAFGLGLDASIAAGHPTLTHGDAQREALRLLDIARADADVAGATATQIESAAFAMVAWLDEILARHPDAVDGAAPLQVQLFNSNNAHSEFFHHLSALGAQDHAVREVYWHALAHGFKGQYYFESGDEGELGKLKDLHGRQLQPPPLELGSLAQDHITPQPYGVPDPRGPADMRRRDRTVLRTGTALAVLVPALFLLWHWLAGPPAAGTALTQRIDRQLASYACADLEASIDPDGRPRVTGFVSQRDDLLKVAEDVAAIPGVRAPQFDVGLRVWPHCEVFAILKPSQARNRQKNHGLSVSVPSARDGRLREGDAVRVQVVAPRHESYIWVDYYTADGSVMHLNTGPAPTRLRAGESLELGSDIPSSWLVSPPFGNVLITVLSAPMPFSETSDRPPYEMASAYLLRLREALAASRNSERLIADFISLETVAR
;
A
#
# COMPACT_ATOMS: atom_id res chain seq x y z
N MET A 1 -28.98 -15.52 -24.49
CA MET A 1 -27.67 -16.13 -24.18
C MET A 1 -27.51 -16.07 -22.67
N ALA A 2 -27.05 -17.15 -22.03
CA ALA A 2 -26.78 -17.13 -20.59
C ALA A 2 -25.65 -16.13 -20.29
N ARG A 3 -25.70 -15.42 -19.17
CA ARG A 3 -24.61 -14.52 -18.76
C ARG A 3 -23.44 -15.39 -18.29
N LEU A 4 -22.22 -14.88 -18.42
CA LEU A 4 -21.03 -15.60 -17.94
C LEU A 4 -21.16 -15.99 -16.45
N LEU A 5 -21.71 -15.09 -15.62
CA LEU A 5 -21.98 -15.35 -14.22
C LEU A 5 -22.93 -16.53 -13.99
N ASP A 6 -23.94 -16.71 -14.84
CA ASP A 6 -24.94 -17.78 -14.68
C ASP A 6 -24.28 -19.16 -14.75
N CYS A 7 -23.24 -19.32 -15.58
CA CYS A 7 -22.44 -20.54 -15.68
C CYS A 7 -21.71 -20.89 -14.38
N PHE A 8 -21.34 -19.90 -13.57
CA PHE A 8 -20.67 -20.09 -12.27
C PHE A 8 -21.65 -20.18 -11.09
N SER A 9 -22.96 -20.02 -11.31
CA SER A 9 -23.96 -20.02 -10.22
C SER A 9 -23.93 -21.28 -9.34
N PRO A 10 -23.78 -22.51 -9.88
CA PRO A 10 -23.63 -23.71 -9.05
C PRO A 10 -22.37 -23.68 -8.16
N PHE A 11 -21.26 -23.18 -8.70
CA PHE A 11 -20.00 -23.02 -7.95
C PHE A 11 -20.14 -21.98 -6.84
N ILE A 12 -20.79 -20.85 -7.11
CA ILE A 12 -21.07 -19.80 -6.13
C ILE A 12 -21.98 -20.33 -5.02
N ALA A 13 -23.07 -21.01 -5.37
CA ALA A 13 -23.98 -21.60 -4.40
C ALA A 13 -23.26 -22.61 -3.48
N PHE A 14 -22.38 -23.43 -4.05
CA PHE A 14 -21.53 -24.35 -3.29
C PHE A 14 -20.59 -23.61 -2.33
N GLY A 15 -19.86 -22.61 -2.81
CA GLY A 15 -18.94 -21.81 -1.98
C GLY A 15 -19.64 -21.12 -0.81
N LEU A 16 -20.81 -20.51 -1.05
CA LEU A 16 -21.62 -19.88 0.00
C LEU A 16 -22.14 -20.90 1.04
N GLY A 17 -22.58 -22.08 0.58
CA GLY A 17 -23.02 -23.15 1.47
C GLY A 17 -21.87 -23.68 2.34
N LEU A 18 -20.69 -23.84 1.75
CA LEU A 18 -19.48 -24.24 2.45
C LEU A 18 -19.09 -23.19 3.50
N ASP A 19 -19.04 -21.91 3.13
CA ASP A 19 -18.73 -20.80 4.03
C ASP A 19 -19.67 -20.77 5.24
N ALA A 20 -20.97 -20.86 4.99
CA ALA A 20 -21.97 -20.91 6.06
C ALA A 20 -21.78 -22.10 7.01
N SER A 21 -21.42 -23.28 6.48
CA SER A 21 -21.16 -24.47 7.29
C SER A 21 -19.89 -24.37 8.15
N ILE A 22 -18.83 -23.77 7.59
CA ILE A 22 -17.57 -23.48 8.30
C ILE A 22 -17.83 -22.46 9.42
N ALA A 23 -18.56 -21.37 9.12
CA ALA A 23 -18.91 -20.34 10.09
C ALA A 23 -19.79 -20.90 11.24
N ALA A 24 -20.62 -21.91 10.96
CA ALA A 24 -21.40 -22.62 11.97
C ALA A 24 -20.59 -23.63 12.80
N GLY A 25 -19.31 -23.83 12.49
CA GLY A 25 -18.42 -24.80 13.17
C GLY A 25 -18.70 -26.27 12.83
N HIS A 26 -19.53 -26.53 11.81
CA HIS A 26 -19.93 -27.88 11.40
C HIS A 26 -19.82 -28.00 9.87
N PRO A 27 -18.59 -28.07 9.31
CA PRO A 27 -18.40 -28.16 7.88
C PRO A 27 -19.07 -29.42 7.31
N THR A 28 -19.81 -29.27 6.21
CA THR A 28 -20.59 -30.39 5.62
C THR A 28 -19.70 -31.39 4.87
N LEU A 29 -18.51 -30.97 4.46
CA LEU A 29 -17.53 -31.77 3.73
C LEU A 29 -16.17 -31.62 4.39
N THR A 30 -15.30 -32.61 4.22
CA THR A 30 -13.88 -32.45 4.58
C THR A 30 -13.22 -31.46 3.62
N HIS A 31 -12.07 -30.88 4.00
CA HIS A 31 -11.34 -29.94 3.14
C HIS A 31 -11.03 -30.55 1.75
N GLY A 32 -10.58 -31.80 1.71
CA GLY A 32 -10.26 -32.50 0.45
C GLY A 32 -11.50 -32.82 -0.40
N ASP A 33 -12.62 -33.18 0.22
CA ASP A 33 -13.89 -33.38 -0.51
C ASP A 33 -14.43 -32.07 -1.07
N ALA A 34 -14.31 -30.98 -0.31
CA ALA A 34 -14.71 -29.65 -0.75
C ALA A 34 -13.90 -29.18 -1.96
N GLN A 35 -12.57 -29.39 -1.97
CA GLN A 35 -11.72 -29.08 -3.12
C GLN A 35 -12.09 -29.92 -4.36
N ARG A 36 -12.37 -31.22 -4.20
CA ARG A 36 -12.76 -32.08 -5.32
C ARG A 36 -14.10 -31.67 -5.94
N GLU A 37 -15.07 -31.33 -5.09
CA GLU A 37 -16.37 -30.87 -5.56
C GLU A 37 -16.27 -29.49 -6.25
N ALA A 38 -15.45 -28.59 -5.71
CA ALA A 38 -15.15 -27.31 -6.33
C ALA A 38 -14.55 -27.46 -7.73
N LEU A 39 -13.54 -28.32 -7.89
CA LEU A 39 -12.94 -28.60 -9.20
C LEU A 39 -13.97 -29.13 -10.20
N ARG A 40 -14.81 -30.08 -9.78
CA ARG A 40 -15.89 -30.64 -10.60
C ARG A 40 -16.87 -29.55 -11.06
N LEU A 41 -17.29 -28.66 -10.16
CA LEU A 41 -18.19 -27.56 -10.47
C LEU A 41 -17.54 -26.50 -11.36
N LEU A 42 -16.24 -26.25 -11.18
CA LEU A 42 -15.49 -25.31 -12.01
C LEU A 42 -15.36 -25.81 -13.45
N ASP A 43 -15.10 -27.10 -13.64
CA ASP A 43 -15.02 -27.70 -14.98
C ASP A 43 -16.36 -27.65 -15.72
N ILE A 44 -17.48 -27.85 -14.99
CA ILE A 44 -18.83 -27.67 -15.54
C ILE A 44 -19.05 -26.20 -15.93
N ALA A 45 -18.70 -25.25 -15.05
CA ALA A 45 -18.85 -23.83 -15.32
C ALA A 45 -18.04 -23.38 -16.55
N ARG A 46 -16.81 -23.88 -16.73
CA ARG A 46 -15.98 -23.63 -17.91
C ARG A 46 -16.64 -24.16 -19.19
N ALA A 47 -17.16 -25.39 -19.16
CA ALA A 47 -17.84 -25.99 -20.30
C ALA A 47 -19.13 -25.25 -20.67
N ASP A 48 -19.94 -24.87 -19.68
CA ASP A 48 -21.17 -24.11 -19.90
C ASP A 48 -20.88 -22.70 -20.45
N ALA A 49 -19.81 -22.05 -20.00
CA ALA A 49 -19.38 -20.75 -20.49
C ALA A 49 -18.88 -20.80 -21.95
N ASP A 50 -18.16 -21.86 -22.32
CA ASP A 50 -17.73 -22.11 -23.71
C ASP A 50 -18.93 -22.30 -24.64
N VAL A 51 -19.90 -23.13 -24.23
CA VAL A 51 -21.18 -23.33 -24.96
C VAL A 51 -21.99 -22.04 -25.07
N ALA A 52 -21.95 -21.18 -24.04
CA ALA A 52 -22.59 -19.87 -24.05
C ALA A 52 -21.86 -18.83 -24.95
N GLY A 53 -20.68 -19.16 -25.47
CA GLY A 53 -19.91 -18.34 -26.40
C GLY A 53 -18.92 -17.37 -25.75
N ALA A 54 -18.55 -17.59 -24.48
CA ALA A 54 -17.48 -16.82 -23.83
C ALA A 54 -16.11 -17.19 -24.43
N THR A 55 -15.18 -16.23 -24.50
CA THR A 55 -13.84 -16.52 -24.99
C THR A 55 -13.01 -17.24 -23.93
N ALA A 56 -12.01 -18.02 -24.35
CA ALA A 56 -11.10 -18.71 -23.42
C ALA A 56 -10.47 -17.76 -22.39
N THR A 57 -10.10 -16.54 -22.79
CA THR A 57 -9.57 -15.52 -21.88
C THR A 57 -10.60 -15.08 -20.83
N GLN A 58 -11.87 -14.91 -21.23
CA GLN A 58 -12.94 -14.55 -20.29
C GLN A 58 -13.23 -15.71 -19.32
N ILE A 59 -13.24 -16.93 -19.82
CA ILE A 59 -13.48 -18.15 -19.02
C ILE A 59 -12.37 -18.31 -17.97
N GLU A 60 -11.10 -18.22 -18.37
CA GLU A 60 -9.99 -18.39 -17.42
C GLU A 60 -9.88 -17.24 -16.42
N SER A 61 -10.16 -16.01 -16.84
CA SER A 61 -10.19 -14.87 -15.90
C SER A 61 -11.33 -15.00 -14.88
N ALA A 62 -12.52 -15.44 -15.33
CA ALA A 62 -13.66 -15.71 -14.44
C ALA A 62 -13.38 -16.89 -13.48
N ALA A 63 -12.78 -17.97 -14.00
CA ALA A 63 -12.39 -19.13 -13.20
C ALA A 63 -11.35 -18.75 -12.13
N PHE A 64 -10.37 -17.91 -12.47
CA PHE A 64 -9.39 -17.39 -11.53
C PHE A 64 -10.06 -16.62 -10.38
N ALA A 65 -11.01 -15.73 -10.69
CA ALA A 65 -11.73 -14.95 -9.68
C ALA A 65 -12.49 -15.85 -8.70
N MET A 66 -13.17 -16.86 -9.22
CA MET A 66 -13.96 -17.81 -8.43
C MET A 66 -13.07 -18.71 -7.56
N VAL A 67 -11.91 -19.13 -8.09
CA VAL A 67 -10.91 -19.92 -7.33
C VAL A 67 -10.27 -19.10 -6.22
N ALA A 68 -9.88 -17.86 -6.49
CA ALA A 68 -9.32 -16.97 -5.47
C ALA A 68 -10.30 -16.79 -4.29
N TRP A 69 -11.58 -16.57 -4.59
CA TRP A 69 -12.63 -16.47 -3.58
C TRP A 69 -12.84 -17.76 -2.80
N LEU A 70 -12.90 -18.90 -3.47
CA LEU A 70 -13.13 -20.17 -2.80
C LEU A 70 -11.93 -20.60 -1.94
N ASP A 71 -10.70 -20.38 -2.39
CA ASP A 71 -9.50 -20.69 -1.60
C ASP A 71 -9.47 -19.89 -0.29
N GLU A 72 -9.96 -18.65 -0.27
CA GLU A 72 -10.11 -17.86 0.96
C GLU A 72 -11.14 -18.46 1.93
N ILE A 73 -12.20 -19.09 1.41
CA ILE A 73 -13.17 -19.84 2.21
C ILE A 73 -12.52 -21.12 2.75
N LEU A 74 -11.83 -21.88 1.90
CA LEU A 74 -11.17 -23.14 2.25
C LEU A 74 -10.04 -22.93 3.27
N ALA A 75 -9.32 -21.80 3.22
CA ALA A 75 -8.29 -21.46 4.19
C ALA A 75 -8.83 -21.33 5.64
N ARG A 76 -10.14 -21.12 5.82
CA ARG A 76 -10.81 -21.08 7.12
C ARG A 76 -11.34 -22.43 7.58
N HIS A 77 -11.21 -23.47 6.75
CA HIS A 77 -11.67 -24.81 7.10
C HIS A 77 -10.83 -25.39 8.26
N PRO A 78 -11.44 -26.06 9.26
CA PRO A 78 -10.70 -26.65 10.39
C PRO A 78 -9.57 -27.60 9.98
N ASP A 79 -9.81 -28.41 8.95
CA ASP A 79 -8.85 -29.39 8.41
C ASP A 79 -7.78 -28.79 7.45
N ALA A 80 -7.66 -27.46 7.33
CA ALA A 80 -6.77 -26.84 6.34
C ALA A 80 -5.28 -27.11 6.56
N VAL A 81 -4.86 -27.46 7.79
CA VAL A 81 -3.44 -27.66 8.17
C VAL A 81 -2.83 -28.93 7.56
N ASP A 82 -3.66 -29.95 7.28
CA ASP A 82 -3.24 -31.25 6.70
C ASP A 82 -3.69 -31.40 5.22
N GLY A 83 -4.13 -30.30 4.60
CA GLY A 83 -4.81 -30.29 3.30
C GLY A 83 -3.89 -30.35 2.08
N ALA A 84 -4.46 -30.76 0.94
CA ALA A 84 -3.82 -30.62 -0.37
C ALA A 84 -3.59 -29.14 -0.74
N ALA A 85 -2.65 -28.88 -1.66
CA ALA A 85 -2.31 -27.52 -2.10
C ALA A 85 -3.57 -26.71 -2.49
N PRO A 86 -3.61 -25.38 -2.25
CA PRO A 86 -4.75 -24.55 -2.64
C PRO A 86 -5.07 -24.64 -4.15
N LEU A 87 -6.32 -24.40 -4.54
CA LEU A 87 -6.76 -24.54 -5.94
C LEU A 87 -6.03 -23.56 -6.88
N GLN A 88 -5.69 -22.36 -6.39
CA GLN A 88 -4.87 -21.38 -7.12
C GLN A 88 -3.50 -21.94 -7.54
N VAL A 89 -2.90 -22.79 -6.70
CA VAL A 89 -1.61 -23.45 -6.98
C VAL A 89 -1.81 -24.55 -8.01
N GLN A 90 -2.85 -25.37 -7.81
CA GLN A 90 -3.14 -26.52 -8.67
C GLN A 90 -3.53 -26.10 -10.10
N LEU A 91 -4.26 -25.00 -10.26
CA LEU A 91 -4.84 -24.58 -11.54
C LEU A 91 -4.09 -23.45 -12.23
N PHE A 92 -3.52 -22.52 -11.47
CA PHE A 92 -2.97 -21.27 -12.01
C PHE A 92 -1.49 -21.06 -11.70
N ASN A 93 -0.85 -22.00 -10.97
CA ASN A 93 0.53 -21.87 -10.50
C ASN A 93 0.78 -20.53 -9.76
N SER A 94 -0.24 -20.04 -9.06
CA SER A 94 -0.19 -18.82 -8.25
C SER A 94 -0.24 -19.18 -6.78
N ASN A 95 0.56 -18.51 -5.96
CA ASN A 95 0.48 -18.54 -4.49
C ASN A 95 -0.03 -17.19 -3.92
N ASN A 96 -0.48 -16.27 -4.79
CA ASN A 96 -0.75 -14.87 -4.45
C ASN A 96 -2.09 -14.41 -5.05
N ALA A 97 -3.06 -15.32 -5.20
CA ALA A 97 -4.36 -15.01 -5.82
C ALA A 97 -5.12 -13.90 -5.06
N HIS A 98 -4.88 -13.77 -3.75
CA HIS A 98 -5.45 -12.71 -2.92
C HIS A 98 -5.09 -11.27 -3.38
N SER A 99 -3.96 -11.09 -4.07
CA SER A 99 -3.54 -9.79 -4.63
C SER A 99 -3.70 -9.75 -6.14
N GLU A 100 -3.39 -10.84 -6.84
CA GLU A 100 -3.55 -10.97 -8.31
C GLU A 100 -5.00 -10.76 -8.77
N PHE A 101 -5.98 -11.13 -7.93
CA PHE A 101 -7.39 -10.83 -8.18
C PHE A 101 -7.63 -9.34 -8.49
N PHE A 102 -7.06 -8.43 -7.69
CA PHE A 102 -7.26 -6.99 -7.85
C PHE A 102 -6.47 -6.44 -9.05
N HIS A 103 -5.33 -7.06 -9.37
CA HIS A 103 -4.61 -6.76 -10.61
C HIS A 103 -5.44 -7.11 -11.85
N HIS A 104 -6.06 -8.30 -11.89
CA HIS A 104 -6.94 -8.68 -12.99
C HIS A 104 -8.18 -7.78 -13.07
N LEU A 105 -8.82 -7.48 -11.94
CA LEU A 105 -9.99 -6.61 -11.88
C LEU A 105 -9.70 -5.19 -12.40
N SER A 106 -8.55 -4.61 -12.03
CA SER A 106 -8.14 -3.27 -12.49
C SER A 106 -7.72 -3.24 -13.96
N ALA A 107 -7.30 -4.36 -14.53
CA ALA A 107 -6.96 -4.50 -15.94
C ALA A 107 -8.19 -4.62 -16.86
N LEU A 108 -9.39 -4.89 -16.32
CA LEU A 108 -10.61 -5.05 -17.12
C LEU A 108 -11.00 -3.74 -17.81
N GLY A 109 -11.06 -3.78 -19.14
CA GLY A 109 -11.44 -2.65 -19.97
C GLY A 109 -12.95 -2.37 -19.97
N ALA A 110 -13.36 -1.34 -20.70
CA ALA A 110 -14.77 -0.95 -20.80
C ALA A 110 -15.67 -2.04 -21.42
N GLN A 111 -15.11 -2.99 -22.19
CA GLN A 111 -15.88 -4.04 -22.88
C GLN A 111 -15.98 -5.36 -22.08
N ASP A 112 -15.26 -5.47 -20.97
CA ASP A 112 -15.15 -6.72 -20.18
C ASP A 112 -16.28 -6.85 -19.14
N HIS A 113 -17.48 -6.36 -19.47
CA HIS A 113 -18.61 -6.32 -18.53
C HIS A 113 -18.96 -7.69 -17.94
N ALA A 114 -18.92 -8.74 -18.76
CA ALA A 114 -19.27 -10.11 -18.32
C ALA A 114 -18.26 -10.67 -17.31
N VAL A 115 -16.96 -10.41 -17.49
CA VAL A 115 -15.91 -10.84 -16.56
C VAL A 115 -15.94 -9.97 -15.30
N ARG A 116 -16.12 -8.66 -15.47
CA ARG A 116 -16.24 -7.71 -14.35
C ARG A 116 -17.38 -8.09 -13.42
N GLU A 117 -18.50 -8.55 -13.97
CA GLU A 117 -19.61 -9.06 -13.19
C GLU A 117 -19.19 -10.23 -12.28
N VAL A 118 -18.45 -11.21 -12.80
CA VAL A 118 -17.95 -12.35 -12.01
C VAL A 118 -17.04 -11.89 -10.86
N TYR A 119 -16.09 -10.99 -11.13
CA TYR A 119 -15.22 -10.41 -10.10
C TYR A 119 -16.02 -9.63 -9.06
N TRP A 120 -16.96 -8.81 -9.51
CA TRP A 120 -17.79 -8.03 -8.60
C TRP A 120 -18.63 -8.94 -7.69
N HIS A 121 -19.14 -10.05 -8.22
CA HIS A 121 -19.86 -11.04 -7.41
C HIS A 121 -18.97 -11.72 -6.36
N ALA A 122 -17.71 -12.06 -6.67
CA ALA A 122 -16.79 -12.55 -5.65
C ALA A 122 -16.64 -11.55 -4.48
N LEU A 123 -16.51 -10.25 -4.78
CA LEU A 123 -16.44 -9.19 -3.76
C LEU A 123 -17.76 -9.04 -2.99
N ALA A 124 -18.90 -9.12 -3.68
CA ALA A 124 -20.22 -9.06 -3.06
C ALA A 124 -20.48 -10.26 -2.13
N HIS A 125 -19.86 -11.41 -2.41
CA HIS A 125 -19.88 -12.62 -1.60
C HIS A 125 -18.77 -12.70 -0.55
N GLY A 126 -18.10 -11.57 -0.26
CA GLY A 126 -17.22 -11.44 0.90
C GLY A 126 -15.76 -11.77 0.64
N PHE A 127 -15.32 -11.93 -0.62
CA PHE A 127 -13.90 -12.01 -0.93
C PHE A 127 -13.19 -10.73 -0.46
N LYS A 128 -12.17 -10.89 0.38
CA LYS A 128 -11.36 -9.75 0.86
C LYS A 128 -10.00 -9.68 0.20
N GLY A 129 -9.37 -10.82 -0.04
CA GLY A 129 -8.01 -10.93 -0.56
C GLY A 129 -7.02 -10.07 0.24
N GLN A 130 -6.25 -9.22 -0.45
CA GLN A 130 -5.29 -8.30 0.17
C GLN A 130 -5.91 -7.29 1.17
N TYR A 131 -7.24 -7.12 1.18
CA TYR A 131 -7.98 -6.25 2.10
C TYR A 131 -8.58 -7.01 3.29
N TYR A 132 -8.00 -8.15 3.70
CA TYR A 132 -8.52 -8.99 4.80
C TYR A 132 -8.79 -8.26 6.12
N PHE A 133 -8.06 -7.16 6.38
CA PHE A 133 -8.17 -6.32 7.56
C PHE A 133 -9.37 -5.36 7.55
N GLU A 134 -10.02 -5.15 6.41
CA GLU A 134 -11.21 -4.31 6.33
C GLU A 134 -12.47 -5.07 6.80
N SER A 135 -13.38 -4.32 7.41
CA SER A 135 -14.69 -4.80 7.86
C SER A 135 -15.77 -3.82 7.40
N GLY A 136 -16.73 -4.30 6.61
CA GLY A 136 -17.77 -3.48 6.00
C GLY A 136 -17.36 -2.86 4.66
N ASP A 137 -18.21 -1.97 4.15
CA ASP A 137 -18.09 -1.35 2.81
C ASP A 137 -17.62 0.12 2.87
N GLU A 138 -17.12 0.60 4.02
CA GLU A 138 -16.63 1.99 4.17
C GLU A 138 -15.17 2.20 3.73
N GLY A 139 -14.41 1.11 3.56
CA GLY A 139 -12.99 1.10 3.20
C GLY A 139 -12.70 1.09 1.69
N GLU A 140 -11.48 0.75 1.30
CA GLU A 140 -11.07 0.67 -0.10
C GLU A 140 -11.77 -0.47 -0.84
N LEU A 141 -12.04 -1.59 -0.15
CA LEU A 141 -12.78 -2.71 -0.72
C LEU A 141 -14.21 -2.28 -1.13
N GLY A 142 -14.85 -1.45 -0.30
CA GLY A 142 -16.15 -0.86 -0.59
C GLY A 142 -16.11 0.10 -1.78
N LYS A 143 -15.10 0.97 -1.86
CA LYS A 143 -14.89 1.86 -3.01
C LYS A 143 -14.67 1.08 -4.32
N LEU A 144 -13.95 -0.04 -4.28
CA LEU A 144 -13.76 -0.92 -5.44
C LEU A 144 -15.07 -1.60 -5.84
N LYS A 145 -15.86 -2.09 -4.88
CA LYS A 145 -17.21 -2.63 -5.13
C LYS A 145 -18.10 -1.60 -5.80
N ASP A 146 -18.12 -0.35 -5.33
CA ASP A 146 -18.92 0.72 -5.93
C ASP A 146 -18.41 1.10 -7.34
N LEU A 147 -17.10 1.28 -7.49
CA LEU A 147 -16.48 1.66 -8.76
C LEU A 147 -16.78 0.65 -9.87
N HIS A 148 -16.62 -0.64 -9.59
CA HIS A 148 -16.87 -1.69 -10.57
C HIS A 148 -18.37 -1.99 -10.71
N GLY A 149 -19.15 -1.86 -9.64
CA GLY A 149 -20.60 -2.01 -9.63
C GLY A 149 -21.28 -1.04 -10.59
N ARG A 150 -20.92 0.25 -10.56
CA ARG A 150 -21.44 1.28 -11.48
C ARG A 150 -21.19 0.99 -12.96
N GLN A 151 -20.26 0.10 -13.27
CA GLN A 151 -19.92 -0.28 -14.64
C GLN A 151 -20.54 -1.63 -15.06
N LEU A 152 -21.37 -2.24 -14.21
CA LEU A 152 -22.16 -3.43 -14.54
C LEU A 152 -23.41 -3.05 -15.34
N GLN A 153 -23.99 -4.05 -16.01
CA GLN A 153 -25.22 -3.89 -16.79
C GLN A 153 -26.22 -4.99 -16.40
N PRO A 154 -27.30 -4.65 -15.65
CA PRO A 154 -27.57 -3.37 -15.01
C PRO A 154 -26.63 -3.10 -13.81
N PRO A 155 -26.38 -1.83 -13.46
CA PRO A 155 -25.65 -1.53 -12.23
C PRO A 155 -26.46 -2.00 -11.00
N PRO A 156 -25.78 -2.42 -9.92
CA PRO A 156 -26.44 -2.76 -8.67
C PRO A 156 -27.09 -1.51 -8.07
N LEU A 157 -28.18 -1.72 -7.34
CA LEU A 157 -28.92 -0.65 -6.68
C LEU A 157 -28.08 0.00 -5.57
N GLU A 158 -27.92 1.33 -5.59
CA GLU A 158 -27.26 2.05 -4.50
C GLU A 158 -28.20 2.13 -3.28
N LEU A 159 -27.94 1.31 -2.25
CA LEU A 159 -28.78 1.18 -1.05
C LEU A 159 -29.09 2.53 -0.36
N GLY A 160 -28.17 3.50 -0.39
CA GLY A 160 -28.36 4.84 0.19
C GLY A 160 -29.30 5.75 -0.60
N SER A 161 -29.47 5.48 -1.90
CA SER A 161 -30.40 6.19 -2.78
C SER A 161 -31.80 5.57 -2.80
N LEU A 162 -31.98 4.34 -2.30
CA LEU A 162 -33.28 3.65 -2.27
C LEU A 162 -34.36 4.40 -1.48
N ALA A 163 -33.97 5.28 -0.55
CA ALA A 163 -34.90 6.15 0.16
C ALA A 163 -35.47 7.29 -0.73
N GLN A 164 -34.78 7.61 -1.83
CA GLN A 164 -35.09 8.68 -2.76
C GLN A 164 -35.60 8.14 -4.11
N ASP A 165 -35.19 6.93 -4.49
CA ASP A 165 -35.68 6.25 -5.68
C ASP A 165 -37.07 5.65 -5.45
N HIS A 166 -38.03 6.05 -6.27
CA HIS A 166 -39.39 5.49 -6.22
C HIS A 166 -39.40 4.08 -6.82
N ILE A 167 -39.11 3.07 -5.99
CA ILE A 167 -39.10 1.64 -6.38
C ILE A 167 -40.49 1.15 -6.82
N THR A 168 -41.56 1.84 -6.39
CA THR A 168 -42.92 1.60 -6.86
C THR A 168 -43.59 2.93 -7.25
N PRO A 169 -44.46 2.94 -8.27
CA PRO A 169 -45.35 4.09 -8.47
C PRO A 169 -46.23 4.22 -7.23
N GLN A 170 -45.93 5.19 -6.38
CA GLN A 170 -46.78 5.56 -5.24
C GLN A 170 -48.19 5.85 -5.78
N PRO A 171 -49.27 5.32 -5.17
CA PRO A 171 -50.61 5.61 -5.61
C PRO A 171 -50.86 7.12 -5.45
N TYR A 172 -51.26 7.74 -6.56
CA TYR A 172 -51.43 9.18 -6.75
C TYR A 172 -52.09 9.88 -5.55
N GLY A 173 -51.37 10.84 -4.95
CA GLY A 173 -52.02 11.88 -4.13
C GLY A 173 -51.22 12.46 -2.95
N VAL A 174 -50.11 11.85 -2.53
CA VAL A 174 -49.34 12.32 -1.36
C VAL A 174 -48.03 12.98 -1.83
N PRO A 175 -47.73 14.24 -1.44
CA PRO A 175 -46.45 14.89 -1.73
C PRO A 175 -45.30 14.18 -1.02
N ASP A 176 -44.15 14.06 -1.68
CA ASP A 176 -42.96 13.46 -1.07
C ASP A 176 -42.48 14.24 0.17
N PRO A 177 -41.98 13.55 1.21
CA PRO A 177 -41.30 14.21 2.32
C PRO A 177 -40.07 14.98 1.81
N ARG A 178 -39.80 16.16 2.40
CA ARG A 178 -38.69 17.02 1.97
C ARG A 178 -37.34 16.31 2.18
N GLY A 179 -36.59 16.12 1.08
CA GLY A 179 -35.19 15.70 1.12
C GLY A 179 -34.22 16.83 1.53
N PRO A 180 -32.93 16.51 1.80
CA PRO A 180 -31.91 17.48 2.20
C PRO A 180 -31.53 18.47 1.07
N ALA A 181 -31.14 19.71 1.41
CA ALA A 181 -30.95 20.81 0.44
C ALA A 181 -29.52 20.93 -0.15
N ASP A 182 -29.42 21.38 -1.42
CA ASP A 182 -28.21 21.52 -2.23
C ASP A 182 -27.54 22.93 -2.13
N MET A 183 -26.20 22.98 -2.10
CA MET A 183 -25.39 24.08 -1.54
C MET A 183 -24.78 25.09 -2.54
N ARG A 184 -25.03 24.98 -3.86
CA ARG A 184 -24.23 25.70 -4.89
C ARG A 184 -24.52 27.20 -5.15
N ARG A 185 -25.38 27.92 -4.40
CA ARG A 185 -25.92 29.25 -4.82
C ARG A 185 -25.28 30.52 -4.17
N ARG A 186 -24.24 30.42 -3.34
CA ARG A 186 -23.88 31.51 -2.37
C ARG A 186 -22.73 32.48 -2.74
N ASP A 187 -22.12 32.40 -3.92
CA ASP A 187 -20.78 33.00 -4.14
C ASP A 187 -20.67 34.46 -4.67
N ARG A 188 -21.75 35.11 -5.15
CA ARG A 188 -21.61 36.39 -5.89
C ARG A 188 -21.49 37.67 -5.04
N THR A 189 -21.79 37.61 -3.74
CA THR A 189 -21.83 38.80 -2.86
C THR A 189 -20.50 39.16 -2.21
N VAL A 190 -19.51 38.27 -2.23
CA VAL A 190 -18.24 38.39 -1.50
C VAL A 190 -17.22 39.33 -2.18
N LEU A 191 -17.40 39.66 -3.46
CA LEU A 191 -16.37 40.33 -4.27
C LEU A 191 -16.23 41.86 -4.03
N ARG A 192 -17.22 42.53 -3.45
CA ARG A 192 -17.24 44.02 -3.33
C ARG A 192 -16.56 44.59 -2.09
N THR A 193 -16.31 43.77 -1.07
CA THR A 193 -15.74 44.21 0.22
C THR A 193 -14.21 44.15 0.28
N GLY A 194 -13.56 43.48 -0.69
CA GLY A 194 -12.12 43.20 -0.65
C GLY A 194 -11.18 44.40 -0.94
N THR A 195 -11.62 45.42 -1.67
CA THR A 195 -10.73 46.51 -2.14
C THR A 195 -10.34 47.52 -1.06
N ALA A 196 -11.19 47.74 -0.04
CA ALA A 196 -10.88 48.67 1.04
C ALA A 196 -9.86 48.10 2.05
N LEU A 197 -9.74 46.78 2.13
CA LEU A 197 -8.87 46.07 3.08
C LEU A 197 -7.39 46.07 2.64
N ALA A 198 -7.12 46.25 1.34
CA ALA A 198 -5.79 46.08 0.75
C ALA A 198 -4.79 47.21 1.09
N VAL A 199 -5.25 48.40 1.51
CA VAL A 199 -4.40 49.58 1.74
C VAL A 199 -4.05 49.80 3.22
N LEU A 200 -4.92 49.37 4.15
CA LEU A 200 -4.76 49.62 5.58
C LEU A 200 -3.86 48.60 6.30
N VAL A 201 -3.85 47.36 5.82
CA VAL A 201 -3.10 46.24 6.42
C VAL A 201 -1.57 46.38 6.30
N PRO A 202 -0.98 46.85 5.18
CA PRO A 202 0.47 46.92 5.02
C PRO A 202 1.15 47.96 5.93
N ALA A 203 0.48 49.09 6.18
CA ALA A 203 1.03 50.19 6.99
C ALA A 203 1.15 49.81 8.48
N LEU A 204 0.19 49.03 8.99
CA LEU A 204 0.19 48.53 10.37
C LEU A 204 1.20 47.40 10.57
N PHE A 205 1.46 46.59 9.53
CA PHE A 205 2.39 45.46 9.58
C PHE A 205 3.85 45.90 9.78
N LEU A 206 4.28 46.97 9.10
CA LEU A 206 5.66 47.47 9.19
C LEU A 206 6.01 48.06 10.57
N LEU A 207 5.04 48.67 11.25
CA LEU A 207 5.24 49.26 12.58
C LEU A 207 5.43 48.17 13.66
N TRP A 208 4.75 47.04 13.51
CA TRP A 208 4.76 45.96 14.49
C TRP A 208 6.09 45.19 14.52
N HIS A 209 6.71 44.97 13.36
CA HIS A 209 7.97 44.23 13.25
C HIS A 209 9.18 44.93 13.89
N TRP A 210 9.15 46.25 14.07
CA TRP A 210 10.23 47.00 14.71
C TRP A 210 10.24 46.92 16.25
N LEU A 211 9.10 46.53 16.85
CA LEU A 211 8.89 46.59 18.31
C LEU A 211 8.89 45.23 19.00
N ALA A 212 8.78 44.11 18.27
CA ALA A 212 8.69 42.77 18.86
C ALA A 212 9.94 41.93 18.54
N GLY A 213 10.77 41.65 19.56
CA GLY A 213 11.81 40.60 19.50
C GLY A 213 11.21 39.19 19.34
N PRO A 214 12.02 38.15 19.06
CA PRO A 214 11.52 36.84 18.62
C PRO A 214 10.66 36.16 19.70
N PRO A 215 9.47 35.63 19.35
CA PRO A 215 8.46 35.26 20.33
C PRO A 215 8.69 33.86 20.95
N ALA A 216 8.71 33.80 22.29
CA ALA A 216 8.67 32.57 23.08
C ALA A 216 7.37 31.74 22.88
N ALA A 217 6.37 32.27 22.19
CA ALA A 217 5.12 31.58 21.87
C ALA A 217 5.28 30.49 20.79
N GLY A 218 6.32 30.58 19.94
CA GLY A 218 6.56 29.61 18.86
C GLY A 218 6.91 28.22 19.37
N THR A 219 7.72 28.13 20.43
CA THR A 219 8.22 26.85 20.98
C THR A 219 7.16 26.01 21.66
N ALA A 220 6.18 26.64 22.33
CA ALA A 220 5.07 25.93 22.96
C ALA A 220 4.03 25.43 21.93
N LEU A 221 3.94 26.06 20.75
CA LEU A 221 3.06 25.59 19.67
C LEU A 221 3.68 24.40 18.94
N THR A 222 4.96 24.46 18.57
CA THR A 222 5.67 23.32 17.94
C THR A 222 5.62 22.08 18.81
N GLN A 223 5.89 22.20 20.11
CA GLN A 223 5.87 21.04 21.00
C GLN A 223 4.50 20.34 21.09
N ARG A 224 3.39 21.08 20.89
CA ARG A 224 2.04 20.49 20.83
C ARG A 224 1.78 19.79 19.49
N ILE A 225 2.28 20.37 18.40
CA ILE A 225 2.20 19.76 17.07
C ILE A 225 3.02 18.47 17.05
N ASP A 226 4.27 18.49 17.51
CA ASP A 226 5.14 17.32 17.57
C ASP A 226 4.51 16.16 18.37
N ARG A 227 3.81 16.48 19.48
CA ARG A 227 3.11 15.47 20.27
C ARG A 227 1.94 14.83 19.53
N GLN A 228 1.22 15.58 18.69
CA GLN A 228 0.17 15.05 17.84
C GLN A 228 0.77 14.19 16.71
N LEU A 229 1.84 14.67 16.08
CA LEU A 229 2.50 13.94 15.00
C LEU A 229 3.10 12.60 15.47
N ALA A 230 3.53 12.52 16.73
CA ALA A 230 4.04 11.29 17.32
C ALA A 230 2.99 10.16 17.50
N SER A 231 1.69 10.43 17.31
CA SER A 231 0.66 9.38 17.38
C SER A 231 0.55 8.52 16.13
N TYR A 232 1.17 8.95 15.02
CA TYR A 232 1.11 8.23 13.75
C TYR A 232 2.08 7.04 13.74
N ALA A 233 1.55 5.85 13.45
CA ALA A 233 2.34 4.63 13.41
C ALA A 233 3.16 4.56 12.12
N CYS A 234 4.45 4.24 12.25
CA CYS A 234 5.36 4.15 11.11
C CYS A 234 5.38 5.44 10.26
N ALA A 235 5.44 6.58 10.95
CA ALA A 235 5.56 7.91 10.37
C ALA A 235 6.78 8.63 10.96
N ASP A 236 7.36 9.53 10.17
CA ASP A 236 8.44 10.41 10.59
C ASP A 236 8.08 11.79 10.08
N LEU A 237 7.49 12.59 10.97
CA LEU A 237 6.91 13.89 10.70
C LEU A 237 7.59 14.90 11.62
N GLU A 238 8.10 15.98 11.03
CA GLU A 238 8.75 17.06 11.77
C GLU A 238 7.96 18.35 11.55
N ALA A 239 7.69 19.09 12.64
CA ALA A 239 7.07 20.41 12.58
C ALA A 239 8.11 21.51 12.78
N SER A 240 8.02 22.55 11.94
CA SER A 240 8.78 23.79 12.06
C SER A 240 7.84 24.99 11.97
N ILE A 241 8.22 26.14 12.52
CA ILE A 241 7.46 27.39 12.38
C ILE A 241 8.22 28.26 11.39
N ASP A 242 7.57 28.59 10.26
CA ASP A 242 8.10 29.54 9.29
C ASP A 242 8.23 30.94 9.93
N PRO A 243 9.08 31.84 9.39
CA PRO A 243 9.24 33.21 9.88
C PRO A 243 7.93 34.00 9.99
N ASP A 244 6.92 33.64 9.19
CA ASP A 244 5.57 34.21 9.19
C ASP A 244 4.66 33.65 10.30
N GLY A 245 5.18 32.80 11.19
CA GLY A 245 4.44 32.18 12.29
C GLY A 245 3.53 31.01 11.88
N ARG A 246 3.68 30.48 10.65
CA ARG A 246 2.89 29.36 10.15
C ARG A 246 3.61 28.04 10.41
N PRO A 247 2.93 27.01 10.93
CA PRO A 247 3.55 25.70 11.07
C PRO A 247 3.69 25.01 9.71
N ARG A 248 4.89 24.50 9.42
CA ARG A 248 5.21 23.66 8.28
C ARG A 248 5.53 22.25 8.80
N VAL A 249 4.81 21.26 8.29
CA VAL A 249 5.00 19.85 8.62
C VAL A 249 5.58 19.15 7.40
N THR A 250 6.71 18.47 7.59
CA THR A 250 7.40 17.73 6.53
C THR A 250 7.66 16.29 6.95
N GLY A 251 7.64 15.33 6.02
CA GLY A 251 8.00 13.95 6.35
C GLY A 251 7.25 12.89 5.55
N PHE A 252 6.93 11.76 6.19
CA PHE A 252 6.10 10.72 5.59
C PHE A 252 5.19 10.00 6.59
N VAL A 253 4.14 9.40 6.04
CA VAL A 253 3.22 8.49 6.75
C VAL A 253 3.16 7.14 6.06
N SER A 254 2.74 6.11 6.79
CA SER A 254 2.65 4.74 6.28
C SER A 254 1.34 4.42 5.57
N GLN A 255 0.27 5.11 5.93
CA GLN A 255 -1.05 4.93 5.35
C GLN A 255 -1.45 6.14 4.51
N ARG A 256 -2.20 5.90 3.43
CA ARG A 256 -2.67 6.99 2.57
C ARG A 256 -3.69 7.87 3.28
N ASP A 257 -4.50 7.28 4.15
CA ASP A 257 -5.49 7.99 4.97
C ASP A 257 -4.83 8.94 5.96
N ASP A 258 -3.64 8.58 6.46
CA ASP A 258 -2.86 9.44 7.34
C ASP A 258 -2.36 10.71 6.65
N LEU A 259 -2.25 10.76 5.31
CA LEU A 259 -1.83 11.98 4.60
C LEU A 259 -2.82 13.13 4.83
N LEU A 260 -4.12 12.81 4.77
CA LEU A 260 -5.19 13.79 4.99
C LEU A 260 -5.41 14.02 6.49
N LYS A 261 -5.35 12.95 7.28
CA LYS A 261 -5.54 13.01 8.73
C LYS A 261 -4.49 13.86 9.43
N VAL A 262 -3.22 13.79 9.02
CA VAL A 262 -2.16 14.68 9.54
C VAL A 262 -2.52 16.15 9.31
N ALA A 263 -3.08 16.46 8.13
CA ALA A 263 -3.45 17.82 7.81
C ALA A 263 -4.62 18.33 8.69
N GLU A 264 -5.63 17.49 8.87
CA GLU A 264 -6.79 17.78 9.71
C GLU A 264 -6.42 17.91 11.19
N ASP A 265 -5.67 16.95 11.73
CA ASP A 265 -5.23 16.92 13.13
C ASP A 265 -4.39 18.15 13.48
N VAL A 266 -3.43 18.50 12.63
CA VAL A 266 -2.57 19.68 12.86
C VAL A 266 -3.37 20.97 12.73
N ALA A 267 -4.33 21.06 11.80
CA ALA A 267 -5.21 22.21 11.66
C ALA A 267 -6.18 22.38 12.85
N ALA A 268 -6.55 21.27 13.52
CA ALA A 268 -7.40 21.29 14.70
C ALA A 268 -6.69 21.74 16.00
N ILE A 269 -5.35 21.81 16.01
CA ILE A 269 -4.59 22.23 17.20
C ILE A 269 -4.80 23.73 17.50
N PRO A 270 -5.23 24.09 18.73
CA PRO A 270 -5.41 25.49 19.10
C PRO A 270 -4.14 26.33 18.91
N GLY A 271 -4.23 27.35 18.07
CA GLY A 271 -3.12 28.26 17.75
C GLY A 271 -2.44 28.01 16.41
N VAL A 272 -2.74 26.89 15.74
CA VAL A 272 -2.30 26.64 14.36
C VAL A 272 -3.14 27.46 13.39
N ARG A 273 -2.48 28.14 12.43
CA ARG A 273 -3.14 28.87 11.35
C ARG A 273 -2.42 28.61 10.03
N ALA A 274 -3.18 28.20 9.03
CA ALA A 274 -2.70 27.92 7.67
C ALA A 274 -1.43 27.04 7.63
N PRO A 275 -1.47 25.82 8.20
CA PRO A 275 -0.34 24.91 8.15
C PRO A 275 0.03 24.53 6.71
N GLN A 276 1.32 24.38 6.44
CA GLN A 276 1.82 23.84 5.17
C GLN A 276 2.28 22.40 5.36
N PHE A 277 2.01 21.55 4.36
CA PHE A 277 2.36 20.14 4.42
C PHE A 277 3.19 19.74 3.21
N ASP A 278 4.32 19.10 3.48
CA ASP A 278 5.12 18.37 2.49
C ASP A 278 5.34 16.95 3.03
N VAL A 279 4.27 16.15 2.95
CA VAL A 279 4.20 14.81 3.54
C VAL A 279 3.99 13.78 2.43
N GLY A 280 4.90 12.82 2.32
CA GLY A 280 4.83 11.72 1.36
C GLY A 280 4.24 10.44 1.94
N LEU A 281 3.84 9.51 1.06
CA LEU A 281 3.45 8.15 1.45
C LEU A 281 4.67 7.23 1.42
N ARG A 282 4.90 6.50 2.50
CA ARG A 282 5.94 5.47 2.59
C ARG A 282 5.39 4.27 3.35
N VAL A 283 4.85 3.31 2.61
CA VAL A 283 4.17 2.15 3.18
C VAL A 283 5.15 1.25 3.95
N TRP A 284 4.62 0.51 4.93
CA TRP A 284 5.38 -0.56 5.59
C TRP A 284 5.86 -1.59 4.54
N PRO A 285 7.10 -2.11 4.61
CA PRO A 285 8.11 -1.94 5.65
C PRO A 285 9.01 -0.70 5.47
N HIS A 286 8.91 0.02 4.35
CA HIS A 286 9.86 1.09 4.01
C HIS A 286 9.89 2.23 5.03
N CYS A 287 8.77 2.56 5.67
CA CYS A 287 8.73 3.56 6.74
C CYS A 287 9.55 3.14 7.96
N GLU A 288 9.49 1.87 8.34
CA GLU A 288 10.15 1.33 9.52
C GLU A 288 11.66 1.26 9.29
N VAL A 289 12.07 0.82 8.10
CA VAL A 289 13.46 0.84 7.64
C VAL A 289 14.03 2.25 7.68
N PHE A 290 13.29 3.23 7.14
CA PHE A 290 13.72 4.63 7.14
C PHE A 290 13.90 5.13 8.58
N ALA A 291 12.94 4.92 9.46
CA ALA A 291 13.01 5.35 10.85
C ALA A 291 14.21 4.73 11.59
N ILE A 292 14.50 3.44 11.34
CA ILE A 292 15.64 2.72 11.90
C ILE A 292 16.98 3.29 11.40
N LEU A 293 17.08 3.59 10.10
CA LEU A 293 18.34 3.98 9.46
C LEU A 293 18.60 5.49 9.41
N LYS A 294 17.59 6.33 9.61
CA LYS A 294 17.68 7.81 9.58
C LYS A 294 18.83 8.34 10.45
N PRO A 295 19.06 7.89 11.71
CA PRO A 295 20.20 8.37 12.51
C PRO A 295 21.55 8.03 11.87
N SER A 296 21.67 6.86 11.25
CA SER A 296 22.89 6.40 10.58
C SER A 296 23.15 7.15 9.27
N GLN A 297 22.11 7.51 8.53
CA GLN A 297 22.23 8.37 7.34
C GLN A 297 22.56 9.82 7.72
N ALA A 298 21.95 10.35 8.77
CA ALA A 298 22.29 11.68 9.28
C ALA A 298 23.78 11.77 9.64
N ARG A 299 24.32 10.76 10.35
CA ARG A 299 25.77 10.66 10.62
C ARG A 299 26.60 10.63 9.35
N ASN A 300 26.23 9.79 8.38
CA ASN A 300 26.94 9.70 7.09
C ASN A 300 27.09 11.08 6.42
N ARG A 301 25.99 11.84 6.35
CA ARG A 301 25.92 13.16 5.72
C ARG A 301 26.64 14.23 6.53
N GLN A 302 26.33 14.36 7.82
CA GLN A 302 26.88 15.42 8.69
C GLN A 302 28.40 15.31 8.84
N LYS A 303 28.92 14.08 8.92
CA LYS A 303 30.36 13.83 9.06
C LYS A 303 31.07 13.60 7.72
N ASN A 304 30.34 13.70 6.61
CA ASN A 304 30.87 13.50 5.26
C ASN A 304 31.68 12.19 5.13
N HIS A 305 31.13 11.09 5.65
CA HIS A 305 31.82 9.79 5.64
C HIS A 305 31.95 9.22 4.23
N GLY A 306 31.10 9.64 3.29
CA GLY A 306 31.22 9.34 1.87
C GLY A 306 30.64 8.00 1.43
N LEU A 307 29.91 7.29 2.30
CA LEU A 307 29.13 6.13 1.88
C LEU A 307 28.00 6.61 0.96
N SER A 308 27.85 5.99 -0.21
CA SER A 308 26.75 6.31 -1.11
C SER A 308 26.24 5.08 -1.86
N VAL A 309 24.95 5.05 -2.13
CA VAL A 309 24.32 4.06 -3.01
C VAL A 309 23.69 4.73 -4.23
N SER A 310 23.88 4.15 -5.39
CA SER A 310 23.25 4.55 -6.64
C SER A 310 22.73 3.33 -7.39
N VAL A 311 21.77 3.56 -8.29
CA VAL A 311 21.12 2.49 -9.06
C VAL A 311 21.18 2.89 -10.53
N PRO A 312 22.32 2.64 -11.23
CA PRO A 312 22.52 3.08 -12.61
C PRO A 312 21.53 2.47 -13.61
N SER A 313 20.83 1.41 -13.21
CA SER A 313 19.74 0.79 -13.97
C SER A 313 18.45 1.61 -13.96
N ALA A 314 18.22 2.44 -12.93
CA ALA A 314 17.00 3.24 -12.81
C ALA A 314 17.07 4.51 -13.65
N ARG A 315 15.96 4.84 -14.34
CA ARG A 315 15.79 6.07 -15.12
C ARG A 315 14.74 6.95 -14.44
N ASP A 316 15.11 8.17 -14.09
CA ASP A 316 14.23 9.11 -13.37
C ASP A 316 13.63 8.51 -12.08
N GLY A 317 14.43 7.72 -11.36
CA GLY A 317 13.98 7.03 -10.13
C GLY A 317 13.07 5.83 -10.37
N ARG A 318 12.90 5.39 -11.63
CA ARG A 318 12.02 4.29 -12.01
C ARG A 318 12.79 3.11 -12.59
N LEU A 319 12.31 1.91 -12.29
CA LEU A 319 12.74 0.66 -12.93
C LEU A 319 11.52 0.02 -13.62
N ARG A 320 11.68 -0.41 -14.86
CA ARG A 320 10.59 -1.07 -15.62
C ARG A 320 10.67 -2.57 -15.47
N GLU A 321 9.53 -3.21 -15.66
CA GLU A 321 9.45 -4.67 -15.75
C GLU A 321 10.52 -5.26 -16.68
N GLY A 322 11.22 -6.28 -16.19
CA GLY A 322 12.33 -6.93 -16.89
C GLY A 322 13.66 -6.18 -16.81
N ASP A 323 13.72 -4.99 -16.22
CA ASP A 323 15.00 -4.33 -15.94
C ASP A 323 15.77 -5.10 -14.85
N ALA A 324 17.08 -5.21 -15.03
CA ALA A 324 17.97 -5.73 -13.99
C ALA A 324 18.23 -4.66 -12.93
N VAL A 325 18.04 -4.99 -11.66
CA VAL A 325 18.32 -4.09 -10.52
C VAL A 325 19.84 -4.02 -10.28
N ARG A 326 20.53 -3.18 -11.05
CA ARG A 326 21.97 -2.92 -10.86
C ARG A 326 22.20 -1.84 -9.81
N VAL A 327 22.88 -2.20 -8.74
CA VAL A 327 23.18 -1.33 -7.60
C VAL A 327 24.69 -1.10 -7.54
N GLN A 328 25.08 0.16 -7.37
CA GLN A 328 26.47 0.55 -7.17
C GLN A 328 26.62 1.20 -5.79
N VAL A 329 27.54 0.70 -5.00
CA VAL A 329 27.85 1.19 -3.66
C VAL A 329 29.27 1.73 -3.65
N VAL A 330 29.45 2.92 -3.08
CA VAL A 330 30.78 3.49 -2.78
C VAL A 330 31.00 3.42 -1.28
N ALA A 331 32.05 2.71 -0.86
CA ALA A 331 32.43 2.57 0.54
C ALA A 331 32.78 3.93 1.16
N PRO A 332 32.60 4.10 2.48
CA PRO A 332 33.02 5.32 3.15
C PRO A 332 34.55 5.49 3.09
N ARG A 333 35.05 6.64 3.53
CA ARG A 333 36.49 6.99 3.55
C ARG A 333 37.29 6.23 4.63
N HIS A 334 36.83 5.06 5.02
CA HIS A 334 37.49 4.15 5.93
C HIS A 334 37.09 2.72 5.58
N GLU A 335 37.90 1.77 6.02
CA GLU A 335 37.58 0.36 5.85
C GLU A 335 36.32 -0.02 6.65
N SER A 336 35.42 -0.75 6.01
CA SER A 336 34.16 -1.15 6.63
C SER A 336 33.59 -2.43 6.01
N TYR A 337 32.67 -3.04 6.76
CA TYR A 337 31.82 -4.11 6.28
C TYR A 337 30.52 -3.51 5.76
N ILE A 338 30.05 -4.03 4.63
CA ILE A 338 28.89 -3.49 3.89
C ILE A 338 27.77 -4.52 3.86
N TRP A 339 26.54 -4.05 4.01
CA TRP A 339 25.31 -4.81 3.78
C TRP A 339 24.42 -4.03 2.84
N VAL A 340 23.89 -4.71 1.83
CA VAL A 340 22.99 -4.10 0.85
C VAL A 340 21.72 -4.91 0.79
N ASP A 341 20.61 -4.26 1.08
CA ASP A 341 19.29 -4.88 1.16
C ASP A 341 18.31 -4.15 0.23
N TYR A 342 17.48 -4.92 -0.46
CA TYR A 342 16.44 -4.45 -1.36
C TYR A 342 15.08 -4.84 -0.82
N TYR A 343 14.30 -3.85 -0.41
CA TYR A 343 12.94 -4.00 0.04
C TYR A 343 12.00 -3.82 -1.14
N THR A 344 11.28 -4.88 -1.45
CA THR A 344 10.33 -4.97 -2.55
C THR A 344 8.98 -4.35 -2.18
N ALA A 345 8.11 -4.19 -3.17
CA ALA A 345 6.78 -3.60 -2.99
C ALA A 345 5.79 -4.54 -2.27
N ASP A 346 6.04 -5.84 -2.28
CA ASP A 346 5.27 -6.88 -1.57
C ASP A 346 5.64 -7.00 -0.08
N GLY A 347 6.60 -6.21 0.41
CA GLY A 347 7.00 -6.20 1.82
C GLY A 347 8.06 -7.24 2.20
N SER A 348 8.74 -7.79 1.21
CA SER A 348 9.86 -8.70 1.41
C SER A 348 11.21 -7.97 1.37
N VAL A 349 12.29 -8.65 1.79
CA VAL A 349 13.65 -8.16 1.66
C VAL A 349 14.53 -9.17 0.93
N MET A 350 15.32 -8.68 -0.01
CA MET A 350 16.35 -9.42 -0.73
C MET A 350 17.71 -8.89 -0.31
N HIS A 351 18.59 -9.79 0.15
CA HIS A 351 19.92 -9.41 0.60
C HIS A 351 20.91 -9.52 -0.58
N LEU A 352 21.38 -8.39 -1.11
CA LEU A 352 22.11 -8.35 -2.39
C LEU A 352 23.56 -8.87 -2.30
N ASN A 353 24.12 -8.92 -1.09
CA ASN A 353 25.47 -9.37 -0.85
C ASN A 353 25.55 -10.52 0.17
N THR A 354 24.63 -11.49 0.06
CA THR A 354 24.74 -12.74 0.82
C THR A 354 25.91 -13.58 0.32
N GLY A 355 26.77 -14.00 1.23
CA GLY A 355 27.86 -14.91 0.94
C GLY A 355 28.43 -15.51 2.23
N PRO A 356 29.29 -16.53 2.13
CA PRO A 356 29.87 -17.21 3.29
C PRO A 356 30.79 -16.29 4.12
N ALA A 357 31.21 -15.15 3.56
CA ALA A 357 32.01 -14.15 4.24
C ALA A 357 31.34 -12.77 4.14
N PRO A 358 31.38 -11.95 5.21
CA PRO A 358 30.95 -10.57 5.17
C PRO A 358 31.68 -9.75 4.10
N THR A 359 30.96 -8.94 3.33
CA THR A 359 31.57 -8.07 2.32
C THR A 359 32.36 -6.96 2.99
N ARG A 360 33.68 -6.95 2.81
CA ARG A 360 34.61 -5.95 3.35
C ARG A 360 35.14 -5.09 2.20
N LEU A 361 35.00 -3.77 2.32
CA LEU A 361 35.49 -2.81 1.33
C LEU A 361 36.52 -1.86 1.96
N ARG A 362 37.53 -1.49 1.17
CA ARG A 362 38.51 -0.45 1.50
C ARG A 362 37.90 0.93 1.36
N ALA A 363 38.61 1.93 1.90
CA ALA A 363 38.17 3.32 1.84
C ALA A 363 37.91 3.78 0.39
N GLY A 364 36.68 4.21 0.10
CA GLY A 364 36.27 4.70 -1.23
C GLY A 364 36.19 3.63 -2.33
N GLU A 365 36.35 2.35 -2.02
CA GLU A 365 36.19 1.26 -2.97
C GLU A 365 34.73 1.16 -3.44
N SER A 366 34.51 0.82 -4.71
CA SER A 366 33.18 0.65 -5.28
C SER A 366 32.83 -0.82 -5.43
N LEU A 367 31.59 -1.17 -5.09
CA LEU A 367 31.01 -2.51 -5.24
C LEU A 367 29.81 -2.42 -6.18
N GLU A 368 29.83 -3.23 -7.23
CA GLU A 368 28.68 -3.39 -8.13
C GLU A 368 27.97 -4.71 -7.82
N LEU A 369 26.65 -4.64 -7.70
CA LEU A 369 25.74 -5.76 -7.46
C LEU A 369 24.67 -5.75 -8.55
N GLY A 370 24.17 -6.93 -8.95
CA GLY A 370 23.18 -7.04 -10.02
C GLY A 370 23.70 -7.44 -11.40
N SER A 371 24.98 -7.80 -11.53
CA SER A 371 25.59 -8.19 -12.82
C SER A 371 25.43 -9.67 -13.17
N ASP A 372 25.57 -10.58 -12.19
CA ASP A 372 25.69 -12.03 -12.41
C ASP A 372 24.57 -12.84 -11.73
N ILE A 373 23.30 -12.45 -11.90
CA ILE A 373 22.20 -12.96 -11.08
C ILE A 373 21.15 -13.74 -11.89
N PRO A 374 20.59 -14.87 -11.37
CA PRO A 374 19.44 -15.56 -11.97
C PRO A 374 18.22 -14.66 -12.23
N SER A 375 17.35 -15.08 -13.14
CA SER A 375 16.16 -14.35 -13.64
C SER A 375 15.16 -13.88 -12.56
N SER A 376 15.29 -14.36 -11.32
CA SER A 376 14.49 -13.94 -10.16
C SER A 376 14.79 -12.52 -9.63
N TRP A 377 15.74 -11.80 -10.24
CA TRP A 377 16.16 -10.45 -9.83
C TRP A 377 15.88 -9.38 -10.89
N LEU A 378 15.07 -9.74 -11.88
CA LEU A 378 14.43 -8.78 -12.77
C LEU A 378 13.28 -8.11 -12.04
N VAL A 379 13.02 -6.85 -12.36
CA VAL A 379 11.83 -6.18 -11.84
C VAL A 379 10.59 -6.93 -12.33
N SER A 380 9.82 -7.44 -11.38
CA SER A 380 8.58 -8.18 -11.60
C SER A 380 7.46 -7.57 -10.76
N PRO A 381 6.20 -7.92 -11.05
CA PRO A 381 5.09 -7.63 -10.15
C PRO A 381 5.34 -8.20 -8.73
N PRO A 382 4.75 -7.59 -7.69
CA PRO A 382 3.96 -6.35 -7.75
C PRO A 382 4.84 -5.12 -7.95
N PHE A 383 4.37 -4.21 -8.80
CA PHE A 383 5.00 -2.92 -9.03
C PHE A 383 4.63 -1.93 -7.92
N GLY A 384 5.55 -1.04 -7.57
CA GLY A 384 5.31 -0.03 -6.57
C GLY A 384 6.59 0.59 -6.03
N ASN A 385 6.50 1.20 -4.87
CA ASN A 385 7.68 1.76 -4.22
C ASN A 385 8.60 0.62 -3.78
N VAL A 386 9.90 0.82 -3.99
CA VAL A 386 10.95 -0.08 -3.51
C VAL A 386 12.05 0.74 -2.85
N LEU A 387 12.80 0.12 -1.96
CA LEU A 387 13.84 0.79 -1.19
C LEU A 387 15.12 -0.04 -1.22
N ILE A 388 16.23 0.57 -1.60
CA ILE A 388 17.55 -0.04 -1.47
C ILE A 388 18.28 0.66 -0.33
N THR A 389 18.79 -0.12 0.61
CA THR A 389 19.56 0.39 1.74
C THR A 389 20.97 -0.17 1.72
N VAL A 390 21.93 0.67 2.06
CA VAL A 390 23.30 0.25 2.37
C VAL A 390 23.63 0.59 3.81
N LEU A 391 24.13 -0.39 4.55
CA LEU A 391 24.63 -0.24 5.90
C LEU A 391 26.14 -0.49 5.91
N SER A 392 26.87 0.35 6.63
CA SER A 392 28.31 0.23 6.82
C SER A 392 28.64 0.21 8.31
N ALA A 393 29.45 -0.77 8.72
CA ALA A 393 29.87 -0.95 10.11
C ALA A 393 31.36 -1.32 10.19
N PRO A 394 32.04 -1.01 11.32
CA PRO A 394 33.45 -1.32 11.51
C PRO A 394 33.71 -2.82 11.79
N MET A 395 32.70 -3.57 12.20
CA MET A 395 32.76 -5.01 12.49
C MET A 395 31.57 -5.71 11.82
N PRO A 396 31.71 -6.99 11.42
CA PRO A 396 30.59 -7.75 10.89
C PRO A 396 29.51 -7.96 11.96
N PHE A 397 28.23 -7.90 11.59
CA PHE A 397 27.14 -8.32 12.46
C PHE A 397 27.20 -9.85 12.66
N SER A 398 26.98 -10.32 13.89
CA SER A 398 27.16 -11.73 14.27
C SER A 398 26.19 -12.71 13.61
N GLU A 399 25.09 -12.22 13.03
CA GLU A 399 23.98 -13.04 12.50
C GLU A 399 24.04 -13.28 10.98
N THR A 400 25.11 -12.83 10.30
CA THR A 400 25.09 -12.71 8.83
C THR A 400 25.48 -13.95 8.05
N SER A 401 26.02 -14.98 8.72
CA SER A 401 26.60 -16.16 8.05
C SER A 401 25.55 -17.15 7.54
N ASP A 402 24.32 -17.13 8.09
CA ASP A 402 23.22 -18.06 7.78
C ASP A 402 21.93 -17.34 7.35
N ARG A 403 22.03 -16.07 6.92
CA ARG A 403 20.84 -15.35 6.45
C ARG A 403 20.33 -15.94 5.13
N PRO A 404 19.03 -16.22 4.99
CA PRO A 404 18.48 -16.60 3.70
C PRO A 404 18.70 -15.46 2.70
N PRO A 405 18.80 -15.74 1.38
CA PRO A 405 18.93 -14.68 0.37
C PRO A 405 17.69 -13.78 0.27
N TYR A 406 16.56 -14.26 0.78
CA TYR A 406 15.26 -13.61 0.76
C TYR A 406 14.48 -13.98 2.04
N GLU A 407 13.79 -13.00 2.64
CA GLU A 407 12.88 -13.21 3.77
C GLU A 407 11.84 -12.08 3.88
N MET A 408 10.79 -12.29 4.69
CA MET A 408 9.81 -11.24 4.98
C MET A 408 10.43 -10.13 5.81
N ALA A 409 10.11 -8.86 5.49
CA ALA A 409 10.67 -7.74 6.24
C ALA A 409 10.29 -7.76 7.73
N SER A 410 9.13 -8.31 8.10
CA SER A 410 8.70 -8.44 9.50
C SER A 410 9.66 -9.29 10.34
N ALA A 411 10.21 -10.37 9.77
CA ALA A 411 11.20 -11.22 10.44
C ALA A 411 12.57 -10.53 10.51
N TYR A 412 12.95 -9.81 9.44
CA TYR A 412 14.24 -9.15 9.36
C TYR A 412 14.37 -7.90 10.24
N LEU A 413 13.34 -7.06 10.30
CA LEU A 413 13.39 -5.76 10.98
C LEU A 413 13.64 -5.87 12.49
N LEU A 414 13.17 -6.93 13.13
CA LEU A 414 13.45 -7.19 14.54
C LEU A 414 14.96 -7.40 14.77
N ARG A 415 15.59 -8.27 13.97
CA ARG A 415 17.03 -8.56 14.04
C ARG A 415 17.88 -7.34 13.68
N LEU A 416 17.47 -6.58 12.67
CA LEU A 416 18.14 -5.35 12.29
C LEU A 416 18.19 -4.35 13.46
N ARG A 417 17.09 -4.19 14.21
CA ARG A 417 17.06 -3.32 15.39
C ARG A 417 18.03 -3.77 16.47
N GLU A 418 18.08 -5.07 16.75
CA GLU A 418 18.98 -5.64 17.76
C GLU A 418 20.46 -5.43 17.38
N ALA A 419 20.80 -5.70 16.12
CA ALA A 419 22.15 -5.49 15.59
C ALA A 419 22.60 -4.02 15.67
N LEU A 420 21.70 -3.08 15.33
CA LEU A 420 21.98 -1.64 15.41
C LEU A 420 22.03 -1.16 16.86
N ALA A 421 21.22 -1.70 17.76
CA ALA A 421 21.24 -1.38 19.19
C ALA A 421 22.55 -1.81 19.84
N ALA A 422 23.06 -3.00 19.51
CA ALA A 422 24.36 -3.49 19.97
C ALA A 422 25.53 -2.58 19.52
N SER A 423 25.35 -1.90 18.39
CA SER A 423 26.35 -1.01 17.77
C SER A 423 26.05 0.48 17.94
N ARG A 424 25.08 0.86 18.80
CA ARG A 424 24.51 2.22 18.88
C ARG A 424 25.52 3.33 19.18
N ASN A 425 26.62 3.00 19.84
CA ASN A 425 27.69 3.94 20.19
C ASN A 425 28.82 4.03 19.14
N SER A 426 28.72 3.27 18.04
CA SER A 426 29.71 3.31 16.98
C SER A 426 29.46 4.50 16.06
N GLU A 427 30.35 5.48 16.11
CA GLU A 427 30.35 6.62 15.19
C GLU A 427 30.58 6.24 13.73
N ARG A 428 31.05 5.01 13.49
CA ARG A 428 31.29 4.44 12.16
C ARG A 428 30.13 3.57 11.67
N LEU A 429 29.05 3.43 12.45
CA LEU A 429 27.82 2.82 12.00
C LEU A 429 26.99 3.86 11.24
N ILE A 430 27.02 3.75 9.92
CA ILE A 430 26.45 4.72 8.99
C ILE A 430 25.65 4.00 7.91
N ALA A 431 24.69 4.70 7.32
CA ALA A 431 23.84 4.15 6.28
C ALA A 431 23.65 5.14 5.14
N ASP A 432 23.25 4.63 3.99
CA ASP A 432 22.62 5.42 2.95
C ASP A 432 21.51 4.60 2.31
N PHE A 433 20.57 5.25 1.63
CA PHE A 433 19.45 4.56 1.02
C PHE A 433 18.84 5.38 -0.11
N ILE A 434 18.22 4.68 -1.06
CA ILE A 434 17.56 5.25 -2.22
C ILE A 434 16.19 4.62 -2.42
N SER A 435 15.16 5.45 -2.58
CA SER A 435 13.80 5.01 -2.91
C SER A 435 13.60 5.09 -4.42
N LEU A 436 12.97 4.07 -4.98
CA LEU A 436 12.65 3.98 -6.40
C LEU A 436 11.20 3.53 -6.57
N GLU A 437 10.69 3.63 -7.79
CA GLU A 437 9.38 3.12 -8.18
C GLU A 437 9.57 2.05 -9.27
N THR A 438 9.10 0.84 -9.02
CA THR A 438 8.99 -0.19 -10.06
C THR A 438 7.68 -0.01 -10.80
N VAL A 439 7.70 -0.15 -12.13
CA VAL A 439 6.53 0.06 -12.99
C VAL A 439 6.46 -1.01 -14.07
N ALA A 440 5.25 -1.26 -14.58
CA ALA A 440 5.05 -2.06 -15.78
C ALA A 440 5.75 -1.41 -17.00
N ARG A 441 6.02 -2.22 -18.04
CA ARG A 441 6.79 -1.79 -19.19
C ARG A 441 6.12 -0.71 -20.05
#